data_AF-A0A9D6X7I9-F1
#
_entry.id   AF-A0A9D6X7I9-F1
#
_cell.length_a   1.000
_cell.length_b   1.000
_cell.length_c   1.000
_cell.angle_alpha   90.00
_cell.angle_beta   90.00
_cell.angle_gamma   90.00
#
_symmetry.space_group_name_H-M   'P 1'
#
loop_
_entity.id
_entity.type
_entity.pdbx_description
1 polymer ?
#
loop_
_entity_poly.entity_id
_entity_poly.type
_entity_poly.pdbx_seq_one_letter_code
_entity_poly.pdbx_strand_id
1 'polypeptide(L)'
;MPPYVTPLVRQEAEDYARSKGQRVISFALLAQAQNGGTVAWDLEAERRLDNVPGPVRAMAKVELERTALERGQATVTVALMEEVKAKYFGMAAKG
;
A
#
# COMPACT_ATOMS: atom_id res chain seq x y z
N MET A 1 14.51 5.53 34.81
CA MET A 1 14.76 4.07 34.82
C MET A 1 16.23 3.82 34.52
N PRO A 2 16.94 3.01 35.33
CA PRO A 2 18.26 2.51 34.98
C PRO A 2 18.36 1.85 33.58
N PRO A 3 19.53 1.75 32.95
CA PRO A 3 19.69 1.22 31.58
C PRO A 3 19.26 -0.25 31.43
N TYR A 4 19.13 -0.99 32.53
CA TYR A 4 18.60 -2.35 32.57
C TYR A 4 17.07 -2.44 32.59
N VAL A 5 16.36 -1.31 32.61
CA VAL A 5 14.89 -1.30 32.58
C VAL A 5 14.32 -1.01 31.18
N THR A 6 15.14 -0.50 30.27
CA THR A 6 14.82 -0.34 28.83
C THR A 6 14.48 -1.67 28.13
N PRO A 7 15.12 -2.81 28.45
CA PRO A 7 14.73 -4.12 27.91
C PRO A 7 13.39 -4.62 28.45
N LEU A 8 13.11 -4.42 29.74
CA LEU A 8 11.88 -4.88 30.39
C LEU A 8 10.64 -4.15 29.86
N VAL A 9 10.71 -2.83 29.73
CA VAL A 9 9.60 -2.01 29.23
C VAL A 9 9.35 -2.24 27.73
N ARG A 10 10.41 -2.51 26.95
CA ARG A 10 10.31 -2.90 25.53
C ARG A 10 9.55 -4.23 25.39
N GLN A 11 9.85 -5.20 26.25
CA GLN A 11 9.28 -6.53 26.16
C GLN A 11 7.78 -6.53 26.47
N GLU A 12 7.35 -5.82 27.52
CA GLU A 12 5.92 -5.61 27.81
C GLU A 12 5.20 -4.88 26.66
N ALA A 13 5.84 -3.89 26.04
CA ALA A 13 5.29 -3.16 24.90
C ALA A 13 5.12 -4.06 23.65
N GLU A 14 6.06 -4.96 23.39
CA GLU A 14 6.05 -5.90 22.26
C GLU A 14 5.10 -7.08 22.47
N ASP A 15 4.87 -7.50 23.71
CA ASP A 15 3.94 -8.58 24.03
C ASP A 15 2.48 -8.08 24.05
N TYR A 16 2.26 -6.86 24.55
CA TYR A 16 0.96 -6.20 24.42
C TYR A 16 0.58 -5.93 22.96
N ALA A 17 1.54 -5.53 22.13
CA ALA A 17 1.40 -5.41 20.67
C ALA A 17 0.89 -6.71 20.02
N ARG A 18 1.59 -7.80 20.35
CA ARG A 18 1.28 -9.17 19.91
C ARG A 18 -0.12 -9.58 20.32
N SER A 19 -0.52 -9.28 21.55
CA SER A 19 -1.87 -9.62 22.06
C SER A 19 -3.01 -8.89 21.34
N LYS A 20 -2.72 -7.76 20.69
CA LYS A 20 -3.69 -6.94 19.96
C LYS A 20 -3.61 -7.13 18.43
N GLY A 21 -2.75 -8.03 17.95
CA GLY A 21 -2.60 -8.34 16.52
C GLY A 21 -1.88 -7.26 15.70
N GLN A 22 -1.06 -6.41 16.33
CA GLN A 22 -0.35 -5.33 15.64
C GLN A 22 1.12 -5.27 16.08
N ARG A 23 2.01 -4.80 15.17
CA ARG A 23 2.90 -3.61 15.34
C ARG A 23 4.19 -3.74 14.54
N VAL A 24 4.11 -3.38 13.25
CA VAL A 24 5.29 -3.05 12.44
C VAL A 24 4.97 -1.76 11.67
N ILE A 25 5.77 -0.73 11.88
CA ILE A 25 5.75 0.44 10.99
C ILE A 25 6.62 0.06 9.79
N SER A 26 6.01 -0.18 8.63
CA SER A 26 6.77 -0.46 7.41
C SER A 26 7.40 0.82 6.88
N PHE A 27 8.52 0.70 6.17
CA PHE A 27 9.12 1.82 5.45
C PHE A 27 8.13 2.45 4.46
N ALA A 28 7.23 1.65 3.89
CA ALA A 28 6.16 2.14 3.04
C ALA A 28 5.14 2.99 3.81
N LEU A 29 4.75 2.58 5.03
CA LEU A 29 3.89 3.37 5.90
C LEU A 29 4.57 4.69 6.32
N LEU A 30 5.89 4.67 6.56
CA LEU A 30 6.68 5.88 6.80
C LEU A 30 6.73 6.80 5.56
N ALA A 31 6.94 6.25 4.36
CA ALA A 31 6.98 7.02 3.12
C ALA A 31 5.60 7.64 2.80
N GLN A 32 4.53 6.87 3.01
CA GLN A 32 3.17 7.36 2.85
C GLN A 32 2.83 8.45 3.87
N ALA A 33 3.24 8.28 5.13
CA ALA A 33 3.06 9.31 6.16
C ALA A 33 3.81 10.61 5.82
N GLN A 34 5.02 10.52 5.26
CA GLN A 34 5.75 11.68 4.75
C GLN A 34 5.04 12.38 3.59
N ASN A 35 4.29 11.62 2.77
CA ASN A 35 3.48 12.14 1.66
C ASN A 35 2.01 12.44 2.05
N GLY A 36 1.72 12.58 3.36
CA GLY A 36 0.40 12.98 3.85
C GLY A 36 -0.71 11.94 3.63
N GLY A 37 -0.37 10.66 3.53
CA GLY A 37 -1.33 9.59 3.23
C GLY A 37 -1.48 9.29 1.73
N THR A 38 -0.82 10.08 0.87
CA THR A 38 -0.93 9.97 -0.59
C THR A 38 -0.02 8.87 -1.12
N VAL A 39 -0.55 8.01 -1.98
CA VAL A 39 0.24 7.02 -2.72
C VAL A 39 0.94 7.74 -3.88
N ALA A 40 2.25 7.60 -3.98
CA ALA A 40 3.00 8.15 -5.11
C ALA A 40 2.66 7.39 -6.40
N TRP A 41 2.96 7.97 -7.55
CA TRP A 41 2.78 7.29 -8.83
C TRP A 41 4.07 7.33 -9.64
N ASP A 42 4.39 6.23 -10.31
CA ASP A 42 5.40 6.25 -11.35
C ASP A 42 4.91 7.10 -12.52
N LEU A 43 5.79 7.91 -13.09
CA LEU A 43 5.47 8.76 -14.24
C LEU A 43 4.87 7.97 -15.41
N GLU A 44 5.36 6.75 -15.64
CA GLU A 44 4.80 5.87 -16.67
C GLU A 44 3.41 5.33 -16.30
N ALA A 45 3.17 5.04 -15.01
CA ALA A 45 1.86 4.62 -14.53
C ALA A 45 0.82 5.73 -14.66
N GLU A 46 1.18 6.99 -14.35
CA GLU A 46 0.31 8.15 -14.57
C GLU A 46 -0.06 8.30 -16.06
N ARG A 47 0.92 8.22 -16.96
CA ARG A 47 0.68 8.28 -18.41
C ARG A 47 -0.26 7.17 -18.89
N ARG A 48 -0.14 5.96 -18.35
CA ARG A 48 -1.05 4.85 -18.67
C ARG A 48 -2.45 5.09 -18.14
N LEU A 49 -2.57 5.66 -16.94
CA LEU A 49 -3.86 6.03 -16.35
C LEU A 49 -4.55 7.12 -17.20
N ASP A 50 -3.80 8.08 -17.74
CA ASP A 50 -4.35 9.11 -18.62
C ASP A 50 -4.98 8.53 -19.90
N ASN A 51 -4.41 7.44 -20.42
CA ASN A 51 -4.95 6.71 -21.57
C ASN A 51 -6.23 5.92 -21.25
N VAL A 52 -6.59 5.76 -19.96
CA VAL A 52 -7.84 5.11 -19.56
C VAL A 52 -9.03 6.04 -19.87
N PRO A 53 -10.15 5.53 -20.43
CA PRO A 53 -11.34 6.33 -20.69
C PRO A 53 -11.89 7.01 -19.44
N GLY A 54 -12.30 8.28 -19.57
CA GLY A 54 -12.77 9.11 -18.47
C GLY A 54 -13.76 8.45 -17.51
N PRO A 55 -14.82 7.75 -17.99
CA PRO A 55 -15.81 7.12 -17.11
C PRO A 55 -15.24 6.09 -16.13
N VAL A 56 -14.13 5.43 -16.47
CA VAL A 56 -13.52 4.38 -15.64
C VAL A 56 -12.16 4.79 -15.05
N ARG A 57 -11.58 5.92 -15.47
CA ARG A 57 -10.26 6.40 -15.01
C ARG A 57 -10.22 6.64 -13.51
N ALA A 58 -11.22 7.33 -12.97
CA ALA A 58 -11.28 7.63 -11.53
C ALA A 58 -11.38 6.34 -10.70
N MET A 59 -12.20 5.39 -11.15
CA MET A 59 -12.34 4.07 -10.51
C MET A 59 -11.03 3.27 -10.57
N ALA A 60 -10.36 3.26 -11.73
CA ALA A 60 -9.06 2.60 -11.89
C ALA A 60 -8.00 3.22 -10.96
N LYS A 61 -7.97 4.55 -10.84
CA LYS A 61 -7.05 5.25 -9.94
C LYS A 61 -7.23 4.80 -8.49
N VAL A 62 -8.46 4.82 -7.99
CA VAL A 62 -8.79 4.42 -6.61
C VAL A 62 -8.42 2.97 -6.34
N GLU A 63 -8.74 2.06 -7.27
CA GLU A 63 -8.43 0.63 -7.10
C GLU A 63 -6.92 0.37 -7.09
N LEU A 64 -6.15 1.06 -7.93
CA LEU A 64 -4.70 0.95 -7.97
C LEU A 64 -4.04 1.47 -6.70
N GLU A 65 -4.46 2.63 -6.21
CA GLU A 65 -3.98 3.20 -4.95
C GLU A 65 -4.31 2.27 -3.79
N ARG A 66 -5.56 1.78 -3.73
CA ARG A 66 -5.97 0.81 -2.71
C ARG A 66 -5.15 -0.47 -2.76
N THR A 67 -4.94 -1.03 -3.95
CA THR A 67 -4.17 -2.28 -4.11
C THR A 67 -2.70 -2.05 -3.72
N ALA A 68 -2.12 -0.90 -4.02
CA ALA A 68 -0.78 -0.54 -3.56
C ALA A 68 -0.71 -0.55 -2.03
N LEU A 69 -1.68 0.08 -1.37
CA LEU A 69 -1.75 0.15 0.10
C LEU A 69 -1.95 -1.23 0.74
N GLU A 70 -2.87 -2.05 0.24
CA GLU A 70 -3.10 -3.42 0.72
C GLU A 70 -1.84 -4.29 0.62
N ARG A 71 -0.97 -3.99 -0.34
CA ARG A 71 0.31 -4.68 -0.57
C ARG A 71 1.51 -4.03 0.14
N GLY A 72 1.28 -2.95 0.88
CA GLY A 72 2.35 -2.20 1.54
C GLY A 72 3.31 -1.52 0.55
N GLN A 73 2.83 -1.17 -0.64
CA GLN A 73 3.56 -0.36 -1.63
C GLN A 73 3.19 1.11 -1.46
N ALA A 74 4.19 1.98 -1.39
CA ALA A 74 3.98 3.43 -1.29
C ALA A 74 3.78 4.12 -2.67
N THR A 75 3.98 3.37 -3.76
CA THR A 75 3.95 3.88 -5.13
C THR A 75 3.14 2.95 -6.03
N VAL A 76 2.23 3.50 -6.83
CA VAL A 76 1.59 2.80 -7.94
C VAL A 76 2.58 2.67 -9.09
N THR A 77 2.91 1.42 -9.43
CA THR A 77 3.84 1.10 -10.52
C THR A 77 3.10 0.55 -11.72
N VAL A 78 3.76 0.56 -12.87
CA VAL A 78 3.25 -0.07 -14.10
C VAL A 78 2.98 -1.57 -13.89
N ALA A 79 3.84 -2.26 -13.13
CA ALA A 79 3.64 -3.69 -12.84
C ALA A 79 2.34 -3.93 -12.07
N LEU A 80 2.06 -3.10 -11.06
CA LEU A 80 0.80 -3.16 -10.32
C LEU A 80 -0.41 -2.93 -11.24
N MET A 81 -0.30 -1.99 -12.19
CA MET A 81 -1.37 -1.76 -13.18
C MET A 81 -1.65 -2.98 -14.03
N GLU A 82 -0.62 -3.64 -14.56
CA GLU A 82 -0.79 -4.84 -15.40
C GLU A 82 -1.37 -6.01 -14.60
N GLU A 83 -0.99 -6.17 -13.34
CA GLU A 83 -1.56 -7.21 -12.47
C GLU A 83 -3.04 -6.97 -12.16
N VAL A 84 -3.40 -5.73 -11.79
CA VAL A 84 -4.80 -5.35 -11.54
C VAL A 84 -5.61 -5.54 -12.82
N LYS A 85 -5.10 -5.07 -13.97
CA LYS A 85 -5.70 -5.29 -15.27
C LYS A 85 -5.90 -6.78 -15.56
N ALA A 86 -4.89 -7.61 -15.38
CA ALA A 86 -4.98 -9.06 -15.59
C ALA A 86 -6.05 -9.70 -14.69
N LYS A 87 -6.22 -9.24 -13.45
CA LYS A 87 -7.28 -9.72 -12.55
C LYS A 87 -8.68 -9.37 -13.09
N TYR A 88 -8.90 -8.14 -13.55
CA TYR A 88 -10.21 -7.70 -14.07
C TYR A 88 -10.54 -8.28 -15.45
N PHE A 89 -9.58 -8.28 -16.39
CA PHE A 89 -9.80 -8.81 -17.74
C PHE A 89 -9.66 -10.34 -17.81
N GLY A 90 -8.85 -10.95 -16.94
CA GLY A 90 -8.73 -12.42 -16.83
C GLY A 90 -9.96 -13.08 -16.22
N MET A 91 -10.74 -12.38 -15.38
CA MET A 91 -12.05 -12.84 -14.94
C MET A 91 -13.11 -12.81 -16.06
N ALA A 92 -12.98 -11.94 -17.06
CA ALA A 92 -13.89 -11.88 -18.20
C ALA A 92 -13.70 -13.02 -19.22
N ALA A 93 -12.54 -13.69 -19.22
CA ALA A 93 -12.24 -14.81 -20.12
C ALA A 93 -12.71 -16.20 -19.61
N LYS A 94 -13.35 -16.25 -18.43
CA LYS A 94 -13.90 -17.48 -17.82
C LYS A 94 -15.42 -17.49 -17.66
N GLY A 95 -16.14 -16.64 -18.39
CA GLY A 95 -17.61 -16.58 -18.43
C GLY A 95 -18.18 -17.27 -19.66
#